data_AF-A0A1V3WWH3-F1
#
_entry.id   AF-A0A1V3WWH3-F1
#
_cell.length_a   1.000
_cell.length_b   1.000
_cell.length_c   1.000
_cell.angle_alpha   90.00
_cell.angle_beta   90.00
_cell.angle_gamma   90.00
#
_symmetry.space_group_name_H-M   'P 1'
#
loop_
_entity.id
_entity.type
_entity.pdbx_description
1 polymer ?
#
loop_
_entity_poly.entity_id
_entity_poly.type
_entity_poly.pdbx_seq_one_letter_code
_entity_poly.pdbx_strand_id
1 'polypeptide(L)' 'MMWWNFVGRNHDEIVTYRQLWQARDERFGAVTGYQGTLARLPAPPLPATRLLPRQVPNRKDAG' A
#
# COMPACT_ATOMS: atom_id res chain seq x y z
N MET A 1 1.50 7.05 -6.90
CA MET A 1 0.27 6.93 -6.09
C MET A 1 0.62 6.22 -4.79
N MET A 2 -0.10 6.53 -3.71
CA MET A 2 0.08 5.83 -2.43
C MET A 2 -1.28 5.43 -1.91
N TRP A 3 -1.37 4.19 -1.44
CA TRP A 3 -2.54 3.69 -0.73
C TRP A 3 -2.05 2.67 0.29
N TRP A 4 -2.47 2.86 1.55
CA TRP A 4 -1.89 2.15 2.68
C TRP A 4 -0.34 2.23 2.65
N ASN A 5 0.35 1.11 2.84
CA ASN A 5 1.81 1.02 2.80
C ASN A 5 2.36 0.69 1.40
N PHE A 6 1.54 0.78 0.35
CA PHE A 6 1.97 0.54 -1.03
C PHE A 6 2.23 1.83 -1.78
N VAL A 7 3.35 1.87 -2.49
CA VAL A 7 3.73 2.95 -3.39
C VAL A 7 3.94 2.36 -4.78
N GLY A 8 3.19 2.87 -5.75
CA GLY A 8 3.22 2.41 -7.14
C GLY A 8 3.07 3.57 -8.11
N ARG A 9 3.47 3.34 -9.37
CA ARG A 9 3.41 4.31 -10.46
C ARG A 9 1.98 4.50 -10.96
N ASN A 10 1.16 3.46 -10.90
CA ASN A 10 -0.24 3.46 -11.32
C ASN A 10 -1.12 2.60 -10.38
N HIS A 11 -2.43 2.56 -10.66
CA HIS A 11 -3.41 1.80 -9.87
C HIS A 11 -3.19 0.28 -9.93
N ASP A 12 -2.83 -0.25 -11.09
CA ASP A 12 -2.72 -1.70 -11.31
C ASP A 12 -1.53 -2.29 -10.54
N GLU A 13 -0.46 -1.52 -10.38
CA GLU A 13 0.64 -1.86 -9.45
C GLU A 13 0.14 -1.97 -8.00
N ILE A 14 -0.71 -1.05 -7.54
CA ILE A 14 -1.28 -1.10 -6.18
C ILE A 14 -2.17 -2.33 -6.00
N VAL A 15 -3.00 -2.66 -7.01
CA VAL A 15 -3.83 -3.88 -7.03
C VAL A 15 -2.96 -5.12 -6.91
N THR A 16 -1.88 -5.18 -7.70
CA THR A 16 -0.93 -6.28 -7.71
C THR A 16 -0.24 -6.43 -6.35
N TYR A 17 0.27 -5.34 -5.76
CA TYR A 17 0.90 -5.38 -4.44
C TYR A 17 -0.06 -5.85 -3.34
N ARG A 18 -1.33 -5.43 -3.40
CA ARG A 18 -2.36 -5.92 -2.47
C ARG A 18 -2.59 -7.43 -2.61
N GLN A 19 -2.72 -7.94 -3.84
CA GLN A 19 -2.92 -9.36 -4.09
C GLN A 19 -1.73 -10.19 -3.59
N LEU A 20 -0.50 -9.77 -3.91
CA LEU A 20 0.71 -10.46 -3.47
C LEU A 20 0.87 -10.42 -1.94
N TRP A 21 0.50 -9.32 -1.29
CA TRP A 21 0.52 -9.22 0.18
C TRP A 21 -0.43 -10.21 0.84
N GLN A 22 -1.66 -10.33 0.30
CA GLN A 22 -2.66 -11.28 0.77
C GLN A 22 -2.25 -12.73 0.49
N ALA A 23 -1.61 -12.98 -0.66
CA ALA A 23 -1.05 -14.28 -1.03
C ALA A 23 0.20 -14.67 -0.24
N ARG A 24 0.72 -13.77 0.62
CA ARG A 24 1.95 -13.97 1.40
C ARG A 24 3.19 -14.20 0.53
N ASP A 25 3.27 -13.49 -0.59
CA ASP A 25 4.42 -13.54 -1.47
C ASP A 25 5.73 -13.24 -0.72
N GLU A 26 6.79 -13.98 -1.06
CA GLU A 26 8.08 -13.96 -0.38
C GLU A 26 8.75 -12.57 -0.38
N ARG A 27 8.43 -11.73 -1.37
CA ARG A 27 8.94 -10.34 -1.45
C ARG A 27 8.64 -9.50 -0.22
N PHE A 28 7.62 -9.86 0.55
CA PHE A 28 7.21 -9.15 1.76
C PHE A 28 7.81 -9.75 3.03
N GLY A 29 8.50 -10.88 2.93
CA GLY A 29 9.11 -11.58 4.05
C GLY A 29 8.14 -12.02 5.14
N ALA A 30 8.70 -12.53 6.23
CA ALA A 30 7.96 -12.85 7.45
C ALA A 30 8.62 -12.16 8.64
N VAL A 31 7.81 -11.74 9.61
CA VAL A 31 8.31 -11.20 10.88
C VAL A 31 8.42 -12.35 11.87
N THR A 32 9.65 -12.78 12.14
CA THR A 32 9.94 -13.82 13.13
C THR A 32 9.89 -13.23 14.55
N GLY A 33 9.46 -14.02 15.53
CA GLY A 33 9.39 -13.59 16.93
C GLY A 33 8.19 -12.70 17.29
N TYR A 34 7.31 -12.37 16.35
CA TYR A 34 6.05 -11.70 16.68
C TYR A 34 5.08 -12.67 17.38
N GLN A 35 4.62 -12.32 18.58
CA GLN A 35 3.77 -13.17 19.42
C GLN A 35 2.27 -12.80 19.37
N GLY A 36 1.84 -11.98 18.41
CA GLY A 36 0.43 -11.61 18.27
C GLY A 36 -0.39 -12.65 17.49
N THR A 37 -1.71 -12.64 17.70
CA THR A 37 -2.65 -13.59 17.09
C THR A 37 -2.65 -13.56 15.56
N LEU A 38 -2.42 -12.38 14.97
CA LEU A 38 -2.38 -12.21 13.52
C LEU A 38 -0.92 -12.21 13.05
N ALA A 39 -0.52 -13.24 12.29
CA ALA A 39 0.81 -13.27 11.68
C ALA A 39 1.10 -12.09 10.75
N ARG A 40 0.05 -11.43 10.22
CA ARG A 40 0.13 -10.30 9.29
C ARG A 40 -1.18 -9.52 9.28
N LEU A 41 -1.10 -8.20 9.21
CA LEU A 41 -2.28 -7.35 9.04
C LEU A 41 -2.84 -7.51 7.60
N PRO A 42 -4.14 -7.80 7.42
CA PRO A 42 -4.73 -7.88 6.09
C PRO A 42 -4.72 -6.50 5.43
N ALA A 43 -4.38 -6.43 4.14
CA ALA A 43 -4.53 -5.18 3.40
C ALA A 43 -6.03 -4.85 3.26
N PRO A 44 -6.46 -3.60 3.52
CA PRO A 44 -7.86 -3.20 3.40
C PRO A 44 -8.43 -3.46 1.99
N PRO A 45 -9.74 -3.53 1.78
CA PRO A 45 -10.31 -3.56 0.42
C PRO A 45 -9.90 -2.28 -0.35
N LEU A 46 -9.66 -2.42 -1.65
CA LEU A 46 -9.42 -1.24 -2.48
C LEU A 46 -10.69 -0.39 -2.58
N PRO A 47 -10.56 0.94 -2.64
CA PRO A 47 -11.70 1.79 -2.96
C PRO A 47 -12.22 1.44 -4.36
N ALA A 48 -13.53 1.54 -4.55
CA ALA A 48 -14.18 1.30 -5.85
C ALA A 48 -13.77 2.34 -6.91
N THR A 49 -13.21 3.47 -6.49
CA THR A 49 -12.71 4.55 -7.34
C THR A 49 -11.20 4.43 -7.56
N ARG A 50 -10.75 4.82 -8.77
CA ARG A 50 -9.32 4.79 -9.12
C ARG A 50 -8.56 5.78 -8.24
N LEU A 51 -7.48 5.29 -7.62
CA LEU A 51 -6.56 6.13 -6.85
C LEU A 51 -5.93 7.19 -7.76
N LEU A 52 -5.84 8.42 -7.26
CA LEU A 52 -5.20 9.53 -7.97
C LEU A 52 -3.81 9.83 -7.38
N PRO A 53 -2.85 10.30 -8.18
CA PRO A 53 -1.58 10.79 -7.65
C PRO A 53 -1.82 12.00 -6.75
N ARG A 54 -1.09 12.08 -5.63
CA ARG A 54 -1.12 13.27 -4.78
C ARG A 54 -0.51 14.44 -5.55
N GLN A 55 -1.26 15.54 -5.67
CA GLN A 55 -0.74 16.81 -6.20
C GLN A 55 0.22 17.41 -5.17
N VAL A 56 1.44 17.75 -5.58
CA VAL A 56 2.39 18.49 -4.73
C VAL A 56 1.91 19.93 -4.60
N PRO A 57 1.77 20.49 -3.37
CA PRO A 57 1.42 21.89 -3.20
C PRO A 57 2.47 22.77 -3.90
N ASN A 58 2.03 23.79 -4.62
CA ASN A 58 2.95 24.73 -5.25
C ASN A 58 3.66 25.51 -4.14
N ARG A 59 5.00 25.50 -4.13
CA ARG A 59 5.82 26.28 -3.19
C ARG A 59 5.77 27.76 -3.58
N LYS A 60 4.60 28.38 -3.48
CA LYS A 60 4.43 29.84 -3.60
C LYS A 60 3.56 30.43 -2.50
N ASP A 61 2.95 29.60 -1.65
CA ASP A 61 2.03 30.05 -0.59
C ASP A 61 2.67 30.04 0.81
N ALA A 62 4.00 29.90 0.89
CA ALA A 62 4.76 29.93 2.15
C ALA A 62 5.62 31.22 2.24
N GLY A 63 4.96 32.37 2.05
CA GLY A 63 5.53 33.71 2.21
C GLY A 63 4.95 34.39 3.45
#